data_AF-A0A1B3XPL6-F1
#
_entry.id   AF-A0A1B3XPL6-F1
#
_cell.length_a   1.000
_cell.length_b   1.000
_cell.length_c   1.000
_cell.angle_alpha   90.00
_cell.angle_beta   90.00
_cell.angle_gamma   90.00
#
_symmetry.space_group_name_H-M   'P 1'
#
loop_
_entity.id
_entity.type
_entity.pdbx_description
1 polymer ?
#
loop_
_entity_poly.entity_id
_entity_poly.type
_entity_poly.pdbx_seq_one_letter_code
_entity_poly.pdbx_strand_id
1 'polypeptide(L)'
;MNSADQKRLDQDTKSVTHAKMLDYPIKVLQIGEGNFLRGFFDWMIAECNKQGHFKGSIAVTQPRPSGKGKIEEMKQQDGCYTLMLRGSHRGVKVEHTEVISVFSKVINPYEDWREFLALAKIPTLEFIVSNTTEAGLKYQPTPLVEGKPIEAFPGRLTAFLYQRFLHFGGASDKGLIMLPCELLERNGDSLKQCVLKYCTDWDLPKTFMDWVERDNLFLNSLVDRIVTGFPVKESGELYSSWGYKDTLLTTAEPYHLWVIEGDPDLDNRLPLQRSGLNVRWVKNLAPYQLRKVRVLNGLHTLMAPLGILFDMEEVKQAIDHPDFHHLLCQAIKEEIIPSLPFSQDELLEYGESVMERFANPYVHHLLSDISLNSMSKFKVRLLPTLEGYHEWNGRLPASITRGFAGLLRFYKGEVVNGQYIGKSFKGKKYIIKDDLPVIEFFQKQWSLHDRKEISAKQLIEAILHNQELWGKDLNTIKGLAKELTHHLEEMIEGASSI
;
A
#
# COMPACT_ATOMS: atom_id res chain seq x y z
N MET A 1 16.20 -36.81 -0.01
CA MET A 1 17.47 -36.15 0.37
C MET A 1 17.26 -35.48 1.71
N ASN A 2 18.15 -35.75 2.68
CA ASN A 2 18.03 -35.30 4.07
C ASN A 2 17.92 -33.77 4.17
N SER A 3 16.93 -33.28 4.91
CA SER A 3 16.71 -31.86 5.22
C SER A 3 17.70 -31.28 6.25
N ALA A 4 18.84 -31.95 6.49
CA ALA A 4 19.72 -31.70 7.63
C ALA A 4 21.01 -30.93 7.28
N ASP A 5 21.36 -30.75 6.00
CA ASP A 5 22.65 -30.16 5.59
C ASP A 5 22.53 -28.85 4.79
N GLN A 6 21.36 -28.20 4.76
CA GLN A 6 21.26 -26.88 4.11
C GLN A 6 21.94 -25.82 4.98
N LYS A 7 23.00 -25.21 4.43
CA LYS A 7 23.67 -24.07 5.06
C LYS A 7 22.67 -22.92 5.24
N ARG A 8 22.80 -22.17 6.32
CA ARG A 8 22.08 -20.88 6.44
C ARG A 8 22.69 -19.90 5.44
N LEU A 9 21.94 -18.89 5.03
CA LEU A 9 22.50 -17.77 4.29
C LEU A 9 23.53 -17.07 5.20
N ASP A 10 24.81 -17.37 4.96
CA ASP A 10 25.98 -16.80 5.63
C ASP A 10 27.03 -16.40 4.56
N GLN A 11 28.07 -15.70 5.00
CA GLN A 11 29.13 -15.14 4.13
C GLN A 11 29.85 -16.19 3.25
N ASP A 12 29.71 -17.49 3.54
CA ASP A 12 30.45 -18.58 2.91
C ASP A 12 29.71 -19.25 1.73
N THR A 13 28.53 -18.75 1.35
CA THR A 13 27.83 -19.23 0.14
C THR A 13 28.28 -18.45 -1.11
N LYS A 14 28.47 -19.14 -2.25
CA LYS A 14 28.88 -18.51 -3.52
C LYS A 14 27.98 -17.34 -3.94
N SER A 15 26.70 -17.42 -3.58
CA SER A 15 25.68 -16.39 -3.81
C SER A 15 25.89 -15.14 -2.95
N VAL A 16 26.37 -15.29 -1.71
CA VAL A 16 26.72 -14.17 -0.81
C VAL A 16 28.06 -13.54 -1.18
N THR A 17 29.05 -14.30 -1.68
CA THR A 17 30.31 -13.71 -2.17
C THR A 17 30.16 -12.72 -3.34
N HIS A 18 29.06 -12.78 -4.11
CA HIS A 18 28.73 -11.75 -5.12
C HIS A 18 28.02 -10.53 -4.52
N ALA A 19 27.23 -10.73 -3.45
CA ALA A 19 26.68 -9.66 -2.64
C ALA A 19 27.79 -9.14 -1.69
N LYS A 20 28.78 -8.45 -2.24
CA LYS A 20 29.78 -7.75 -1.42
C LYS A 20 29.02 -6.91 -0.38
N MET A 21 29.20 -7.22 0.91
CA MET A 21 29.00 -6.24 1.97
C MET A 21 29.99 -5.11 1.66
N LEU A 22 29.53 -4.13 0.91
CA LEU A 22 30.30 -2.93 0.65
C LEU A 22 30.39 -2.22 1.99
N ASP A 23 31.62 -2.04 2.48
CA ASP A 23 31.94 -1.31 3.72
C ASP A 23 31.59 0.17 3.52
N TYR A 24 30.29 0.46 3.56
CA TYR A 24 29.73 1.78 3.36
C TYR A 24 29.25 2.37 4.68
N PRO A 25 29.44 3.68 4.89
CA PRO A 25 28.99 4.35 6.09
C PRO A 25 27.47 4.28 6.23
N ILE A 26 26.99 4.26 7.48
CA ILE A 26 25.55 4.36 7.75
C ILE A 26 25.06 5.73 7.29
N LYS A 27 24.14 5.72 6.32
CA LYS A 27 23.45 6.91 5.81
C LYS A 27 21.95 6.91 6.09
N VAL A 28 21.40 5.74 6.40
CA VAL A 28 19.97 5.55 6.64
C VAL A 28 19.74 4.89 7.99
N LEU A 29 18.83 5.45 8.78
CA LEU A 29 18.17 4.75 9.88
C LEU A 29 16.81 4.24 9.39
N GLN A 30 16.61 2.93 9.43
CA GLN A 30 15.38 2.29 9.05
C GLN A 30 14.58 1.86 10.28
N ILE A 31 13.31 2.24 10.30
CA ILE A 31 12.36 1.92 11.37
C ILE A 31 11.26 1.05 10.77
N GLY A 32 11.43 -0.26 10.90
CA GLY A 32 10.66 -1.24 10.17
C GLY A 32 11.56 -2.32 9.57
N GLU A 33 11.43 -3.54 10.07
CA GLU A 33 12.09 -4.75 9.59
C GLU A 33 11.14 -5.63 8.76
N GLY A 34 10.00 -5.08 8.36
CA GLY A 34 8.94 -5.80 7.65
C GLY A 34 9.29 -6.14 6.19
N ASN A 35 8.48 -7.03 5.61
CA ASN A 35 8.62 -7.46 4.21
C ASN A 35 8.57 -6.28 3.24
N PHE A 36 7.72 -5.28 3.49
CA PHE A 36 7.54 -4.17 2.56
C PHE A 36 8.85 -3.42 2.29
N LEU A 37 9.60 -3.01 3.32
CA LEU A 37 10.86 -2.29 3.12
C LEU A 37 11.93 -3.16 2.48
N ARG A 38 12.03 -4.45 2.87
CA ARG A 38 12.89 -5.44 2.17
C ARG A 38 12.56 -5.56 0.69
N GLY A 39 11.28 -5.66 0.37
CA GLY A 39 10.80 -5.73 -1.01
C GLY A 39 10.84 -4.39 -1.74
N PHE A 40 11.19 -3.27 -1.10
CA PHE A 40 11.02 -1.93 -1.66
C PHE A 40 12.27 -1.08 -1.47
N PHE A 41 12.43 -0.43 -0.31
CA PHE A 41 13.50 0.52 -0.05
C PHE A 41 14.87 -0.13 0.00
N ASP A 42 14.99 -1.26 0.69
CA ASP A 42 16.27 -1.92 0.96
C ASP A 42 16.88 -2.41 -0.37
N TRP A 43 16.04 -2.97 -1.24
CA TRP A 43 16.39 -3.33 -2.61
C TRP A 43 16.80 -2.11 -3.46
N MET A 44 16.09 -0.99 -3.36
CA MET A 44 16.44 0.24 -4.08
C MET A 44 17.85 0.73 -3.68
N ILE A 45 18.19 0.66 -2.38
CA ILE A 45 19.54 1.00 -1.91
C ILE A 45 20.58 0.03 -2.47
N ALA A 46 20.27 -1.27 -2.52
CA ALA A 46 21.16 -2.27 -3.13
C ALA A 46 21.43 -1.94 -4.61
N GLU A 47 20.38 -1.60 -5.36
CA GLU A 47 20.47 -1.25 -6.78
C GLU A 47 21.31 0.03 -7.00
N CYS A 48 21.08 1.08 -6.21
CA CYS A 48 21.91 2.28 -6.25
C CYS A 48 23.38 1.99 -5.91
N ASN A 49 23.64 1.06 -4.99
CA ASN A 49 25.00 0.71 -4.57
C ASN A 49 25.75 -0.12 -5.62
N LYS A 50 25.07 -1.00 -6.38
CA LYS A 50 25.68 -1.71 -7.54
C LYS A 50 26.20 -0.74 -8.60
N GLN A 51 25.47 0.34 -8.81
CA GLN A 51 25.83 1.40 -9.76
C GLN A 51 26.82 2.41 -9.13
N GLY A 52 27.16 2.28 -7.84
CA GLY A 52 28.07 3.19 -7.14
C GLY A 52 27.49 4.57 -6.84
N HIS A 53 26.17 4.76 -6.94
CA HIS A 53 25.52 6.06 -6.82
C HIS A 53 25.27 6.50 -5.36
N PHE A 54 24.98 5.58 -4.44
CA PHE A 54 24.61 5.92 -3.05
C PHE A 54 25.78 5.81 -2.07
N LYS A 55 26.54 4.72 -2.12
CA LYS A 55 27.70 4.43 -1.25
C LYS A 55 27.37 4.60 0.24
N GLY A 56 26.26 4.00 0.65
CA GLY A 56 25.72 4.09 2.01
C GLY A 56 25.07 2.77 2.44
N SER A 57 25.04 2.55 3.75
CA SER A 57 24.40 1.40 4.39
C SER A 57 23.27 1.82 5.33
N ILE A 58 22.51 0.83 5.78
CA ILE A 58 21.32 0.98 6.61
C ILE A 58 21.58 0.44 8.02
N ALA A 59 21.21 1.21 9.03
CA ALA A 59 20.98 0.71 10.38
C ALA A 59 19.49 0.43 10.57
N VAL A 60 19.09 -0.82 10.82
CA VAL A 60 17.68 -1.22 10.92
C VAL A 60 17.25 -1.48 12.35
N THR A 61 16.00 -1.09 12.65
CA THR A 61 15.36 -1.25 13.95
C THR A 61 13.92 -1.73 13.81
N GLN A 62 13.43 -2.47 14.80
CA GLN A 62 12.02 -2.83 14.87
C GLN A 62 11.13 -1.66 15.34
N PRO A 63 9.92 -1.48 14.76
CA PRO A 63 9.02 -0.40 15.12
C PRO A 63 8.21 -0.71 16.38
N ARG A 64 8.11 -1.99 16.75
CA ARG A 64 7.33 -2.51 17.90
C ARG A 64 8.11 -3.61 18.62
N PRO A 65 7.90 -3.83 19.93
CA PRO A 65 8.55 -4.91 20.68
C PRO A 65 8.37 -6.30 20.03
N SER A 66 7.21 -6.55 19.42
CA SER A 66 6.90 -7.80 18.73
C SER A 66 7.81 -8.12 17.54
N GLY A 67 8.55 -7.14 17.01
CA GLY A 67 9.54 -7.35 15.94
C GLY A 67 10.84 -8.01 16.38
N LYS A 68 11.03 -8.27 17.68
CA LYS A 68 12.28 -8.84 18.24
C LYS A 68 12.71 -10.12 17.51
N GLY A 69 11.78 -11.04 17.27
CA GLY A 69 12.10 -12.30 16.59
C GLY A 69 12.72 -12.07 15.20
N LYS A 70 12.21 -11.09 14.45
CA LYS A 70 12.70 -10.76 13.11
C LYS A 70 14.06 -10.08 13.16
N ILE A 71 14.31 -9.21 14.14
CA ILE A 71 15.63 -8.61 14.36
C ILE A 71 16.69 -9.67 14.71
N GLU A 72 16.34 -10.67 15.53
CA GLU A 72 17.25 -11.78 15.82
C GLU A 72 17.50 -12.68 14.60
N GLU A 73 16.49 -12.94 13.77
CA GLU A 73 16.68 -13.62 12.48
C GLU A 73 17.62 -12.84 11.55
N MET A 74 17.49 -11.51 11.49
CA MET A 74 18.39 -10.64 10.73
C MET A 74 19.83 -10.71 11.24
N LYS A 75 20.04 -10.63 12.55
CA LYS A 75 21.38 -10.79 13.15
C LYS A 75 21.98 -12.15 12.82
N GLN A 76 21.18 -13.23 12.81
CA GLN A 76 21.64 -14.58 12.49
C GLN A 76 22.04 -14.79 11.02
N GLN A 77 21.64 -13.89 10.11
CA GLN A 77 22.01 -13.92 8.69
C GLN A 77 22.91 -12.75 8.29
N ASP A 78 23.61 -12.12 9.25
CA ASP A 78 24.44 -10.91 9.02
C ASP A 78 23.69 -9.76 8.31
N GLY A 79 22.36 -9.68 8.51
CA GLY A 79 21.49 -8.74 7.81
C GLY A 79 21.17 -9.13 6.35
N CYS A 80 21.78 -10.16 5.79
CA CYS A 80 21.51 -10.61 4.43
C CYS A 80 20.12 -11.26 4.33
N TYR A 81 19.46 -11.05 3.19
CA TYR A 81 18.24 -11.74 2.81
C TYR A 81 18.11 -11.84 1.30
N THR A 82 17.26 -12.74 0.84
CA THR A 82 16.99 -13.01 -0.56
C THR A 82 15.71 -12.30 -0.96
N LEU A 83 15.78 -11.51 -2.03
CA LEU A 83 14.65 -10.93 -2.70
C LEU A 83 14.36 -11.72 -3.97
N MET A 84 13.12 -12.16 -4.12
CA MET A 84 12.63 -12.79 -5.34
C MET A 84 11.56 -11.90 -5.98
N LEU A 85 11.91 -11.26 -7.09
CA LEU A 85 10.99 -10.49 -7.92
C LEU A 85 10.30 -11.41 -8.91
N ARG A 86 8.98 -11.55 -8.80
CA ARG A 86 8.22 -12.50 -9.62
C ARG A 86 6.89 -11.93 -10.10
N GLY A 87 6.60 -12.12 -11.39
CA GLY A 87 5.38 -11.60 -12.01
C GLY A 87 5.44 -11.57 -13.53
N SER A 88 4.77 -10.59 -14.12
CA SER A 88 4.88 -10.25 -15.53
C SER A 88 5.45 -8.83 -15.67
N HIS A 89 6.23 -8.61 -16.71
CA HIS A 89 6.61 -7.28 -17.17
C HIS A 89 6.54 -7.24 -18.70
N ARG A 90 5.71 -6.35 -19.24
CA ARG A 90 5.43 -6.25 -20.69
C ARG A 90 5.04 -7.59 -21.32
N GLY A 91 4.19 -8.36 -20.63
CA GLY A 91 3.69 -9.67 -21.05
C GLY A 91 4.70 -10.81 -20.92
N VAL A 92 5.91 -10.54 -20.41
CA VAL A 92 6.95 -11.55 -20.20
C VAL A 92 7.00 -11.93 -18.74
N LYS A 93 6.97 -13.24 -18.47
CA LYS A 93 7.17 -13.77 -17.12
C LYS A 93 8.55 -13.35 -16.59
N VAL A 94 8.57 -12.64 -15.48
CA VAL A 94 9.78 -12.21 -14.79
C VAL A 94 9.93 -13.04 -13.53
N GLU A 95 11.12 -13.60 -13.34
CA GLU A 95 11.55 -14.18 -12.08
C GLU A 95 13.04 -13.85 -11.89
N HIS A 96 13.35 -13.01 -10.92
CA HIS A 96 14.70 -12.57 -10.62
C HIS A 96 14.95 -12.73 -9.13
N THR A 97 16.00 -13.46 -8.78
CA THR A 97 16.37 -13.73 -7.39
C THR A 97 17.72 -13.11 -7.09
N GLU A 98 17.82 -12.39 -5.99
CA GLU A 98 19.03 -11.69 -5.58
C GLU A 98 19.20 -11.71 -4.06
N VAL A 99 20.44 -11.87 -3.60
CA VAL A 99 20.80 -11.64 -2.19
C VAL A 99 21.07 -10.16 -1.97
N ILE A 100 20.32 -9.56 -1.07
CA ILE A 100 20.43 -8.16 -0.67
C ILE A 100 21.25 -8.06 0.62
N SER A 101 22.23 -7.17 0.59
CA SER A 101 23.18 -6.93 1.67
C SER A 101 23.41 -5.42 1.84
N VAL A 102 22.47 -4.74 2.51
CA VAL A 102 22.51 -3.28 2.73
C VAL A 102 22.53 -2.88 4.20
N PHE A 103 22.31 -3.82 5.11
CA PHE A 103 22.31 -3.55 6.54
C PHE A 103 23.73 -3.70 7.10
N SER A 104 24.29 -2.60 7.58
CA SER A 104 25.56 -2.64 8.32
C SER A 104 25.33 -2.76 9.83
N LYS A 105 24.10 -2.53 10.28
CA LYS A 105 23.74 -2.60 11.70
C LYS A 105 22.29 -2.99 11.91
N VAL A 106 22.05 -3.93 12.83
CA VAL A 106 20.72 -4.44 13.18
C VAL A 106 20.55 -4.31 14.69
N ILE A 107 19.61 -3.47 15.15
CA ILE A 107 19.48 -3.09 16.56
C ILE A 107 18.08 -3.38 17.07
N ASN A 108 17.98 -3.91 18.29
CA ASN A 108 16.73 -3.91 19.03
C ASN A 108 16.66 -2.63 19.89
N PRO A 109 15.96 -1.56 19.48
CA PRO A 109 15.97 -0.29 20.20
C PRO A 109 15.32 -0.37 21.60
N TYR A 110 14.63 -1.47 21.93
CA TYR A 110 13.98 -1.69 23.22
C TYR A 110 14.93 -2.30 24.26
N GLU A 111 15.94 -3.03 23.81
CA GLU A 111 16.95 -3.67 24.67
C GLU A 111 18.29 -2.90 24.59
N ASP A 112 18.62 -2.42 23.39
CA ASP A 112 19.88 -1.76 23.05
C ASP A 112 19.71 -0.23 22.97
N TRP A 113 18.95 0.37 23.89
CA TRP A 113 18.54 1.80 23.82
C TRP A 113 19.71 2.77 23.66
N ARG A 114 20.80 2.56 24.41
CA ARG A 114 22.00 3.39 24.33
C ARG A 114 22.69 3.29 22.96
N GLU A 115 22.69 2.09 22.38
CA GLU A 115 23.26 1.85 21.06
C GLU A 115 22.41 2.48 19.96
N PHE A 116 21.08 2.38 20.08
CA PHE A 116 20.16 3.08 19.20
C PHE A 116 20.39 4.60 19.22
N LEU A 117 20.45 5.21 20.41
CA LEU A 117 20.73 6.65 20.53
C LEU A 117 22.14 7.03 20.07
N ALA A 118 23.12 6.12 20.11
CA ALA A 118 24.45 6.39 19.57
C ALA A 118 24.42 6.62 18.06
N LEU A 119 23.45 6.03 17.32
CA LEU A 119 23.30 6.30 15.89
C LEU A 119 22.98 7.76 15.59
N ALA A 120 22.34 8.48 16.52
CA ALA A 120 22.01 9.91 16.37
C ALA A 120 23.26 10.77 16.14
N LYS A 121 24.42 10.29 16.62
CA LYS A 121 25.72 10.96 16.56
C LYS A 121 26.49 10.68 15.27
N ILE A 122 25.98 9.81 14.39
CA ILE A 122 26.64 9.47 13.13
C ILE A 122 26.57 10.69 12.18
N PRO A 123 27.72 11.25 11.75
CA PRO A 123 27.72 12.44 10.89
C PRO A 123 27.20 12.18 9.47
N THR A 124 27.37 10.94 8.97
CA THR A 124 26.94 10.51 7.63
C THR A 124 25.47 10.13 7.56
N LEU A 125 24.77 10.03 8.70
CA LEU A 125 23.34 9.73 8.74
C LEU A 125 22.57 10.93 8.19
N GLU A 126 21.79 10.70 7.14
CA GLU A 126 21.03 11.72 6.42
C GLU A 126 19.53 11.40 6.34
N PHE A 127 19.17 10.11 6.30
CA PHE A 127 17.81 9.67 6.03
C PHE A 127 17.25 8.83 7.17
N ILE A 128 15.95 9.01 7.42
CA ILE A 128 15.14 8.10 8.25
C ILE A 128 14.01 7.57 7.37
N VAL A 129 13.98 6.27 7.14
CA VAL A 129 12.87 5.61 6.41
C VAL A 129 12.04 4.81 7.39
N SER A 130 10.72 4.93 7.34
CA SER A 130 9.83 4.18 8.23
C SER A 130 8.75 3.42 7.48
N ASN A 131 8.45 2.21 7.98
CA ASN A 131 7.16 1.58 7.76
C ASN A 131 6.77 0.87 9.05
N THR A 132 5.99 1.58 9.85
CA THR A 132 5.52 1.13 11.16
C THR A 132 4.07 0.67 11.13
N THR A 133 3.47 0.52 9.94
CA THR A 133 2.01 0.46 9.69
C THR A 133 1.28 1.73 10.17
N GLU A 134 0.04 1.91 9.74
CA GLU A 134 -0.85 3.01 10.14
C GLU A 134 -1.02 3.07 11.66
N ALA A 135 -1.05 1.90 12.32
CA ALA A 135 -1.14 1.81 13.77
C ALA A 135 0.12 2.27 14.50
N GLY A 136 1.29 2.24 13.85
CA GLY A 136 2.57 2.64 14.44
C GLY A 136 2.86 4.13 14.32
N LEU A 137 2.41 4.78 13.26
CA LEU A 137 2.50 6.24 13.07
C LEU A 137 1.33 6.92 13.79
N LYS A 138 1.34 6.81 15.12
CA LYS A 138 0.33 7.41 15.99
C LYS A 138 0.98 7.98 17.24
N TYR A 139 0.51 9.15 17.65
CA TYR A 139 0.88 9.73 18.93
C TYR A 139 0.32 8.90 20.10
N GLN A 140 1.16 8.64 21.10
CA GLN A 140 0.80 7.92 22.33
C GLN A 140 1.44 8.62 23.53
N PRO A 141 0.67 9.24 24.44
CA PRO A 141 1.24 9.94 25.59
C PRO A 141 2.19 9.04 26.36
N THR A 142 3.47 9.42 26.42
CA THR A 142 4.52 8.64 27.09
C THR A 142 5.50 9.63 27.73
N PRO A 143 5.85 9.51 29.02
CA PRO A 143 6.82 10.39 29.64
C PRO A 143 8.24 10.12 29.11
N LEU A 144 9.05 11.18 28.97
CA LEU A 144 10.48 11.03 28.72
C LEU A 144 11.18 10.66 30.04
N VAL A 145 11.69 9.44 30.13
CA VAL A 145 12.47 8.97 31.28
C VAL A 145 13.88 8.65 30.82
N GLU A 146 14.87 9.26 31.47
CA GLU A 146 16.27 9.08 31.12
C GLU A 146 16.68 7.60 31.14
N GLY A 147 17.37 7.18 30.08
CA GLY A 147 17.86 5.81 29.92
C GLY A 147 16.79 4.75 29.63
N LYS A 148 15.49 5.11 29.59
CA LYS A 148 14.42 4.16 29.24
C LYS A 148 14.05 4.26 27.76
N PRO A 149 13.90 3.12 27.06
CA PRO A 149 13.37 3.11 25.71
C PRO A 149 11.95 3.67 25.64
N ILE A 150 11.65 4.37 24.54
CA ILE A 150 10.30 4.83 24.21
C ILE A 150 9.70 3.86 23.20
N GLU A 151 8.50 3.36 23.50
CA GLU A 151 7.89 2.33 22.67
C GLU A 151 7.31 2.85 21.37
N ALA A 152 6.54 3.93 21.46
CA ALA A 152 5.86 4.53 20.32
C ALA A 152 6.88 5.15 19.36
N PHE A 153 6.81 4.77 18.08
CA PHE A 153 7.76 5.21 17.06
C PHE A 153 7.95 6.74 17.02
N PRO A 154 6.90 7.58 16.92
CA PRO A 154 7.13 9.02 16.82
C PRO A 154 7.81 9.61 18.07
N GLY A 155 7.52 9.08 19.27
CA GLY A 155 8.21 9.51 20.50
C GLY A 155 9.67 9.08 20.48
N ARG A 156 9.95 7.83 20.11
CA ARG A 156 11.33 7.35 19.96
C ARG A 156 12.12 8.20 18.96
N LEU A 157 11.50 8.59 17.85
CA LEU A 157 12.10 9.51 16.89
C LEU A 157 12.37 10.89 17.50
N THR A 158 11.45 11.46 18.28
CA THR A 158 11.69 12.72 18.99
C THR A 158 12.90 12.65 19.91
N ALA A 159 13.03 11.58 20.71
CA ALA A 159 14.19 11.39 21.58
C ALA A 159 15.49 11.23 20.79
N PHE A 160 15.44 10.51 19.67
CA PHE A 160 16.57 10.36 18.75
C PHE A 160 17.03 11.70 18.16
N LEU A 161 16.08 12.50 17.64
CA LEU A 161 16.35 13.83 17.09
C LEU A 161 16.89 14.78 18.16
N TYR A 162 16.38 14.71 19.38
CA TYR A 162 16.87 15.52 20.48
C TYR A 162 18.31 15.17 20.85
N GLN A 163 18.66 13.88 20.90
CA GLN A 163 20.05 13.45 21.10
C GLN A 163 20.97 13.93 19.97
N ARG A 164 20.50 13.91 18.73
CA ARG A 164 21.24 14.45 17.58
C ARG A 164 21.46 15.97 17.71
N PHE A 165 20.41 16.70 18.04
CA PHE A 165 20.45 18.14 18.26
C PHE A 165 21.48 18.52 19.33
N LEU A 166 21.46 17.84 20.48
CA LEU A 166 22.42 18.06 21.56
C LEU A 166 23.85 17.76 21.12
N HIS A 167 24.08 16.67 20.39
CA HIS A 167 25.41 16.28 19.95
C HIS A 167 26.03 17.27 18.95
N PHE A 168 25.24 17.77 18.00
CA PHE A 168 25.70 18.69 16.95
C PHE A 168 25.43 20.17 17.27
N GLY A 169 24.95 20.49 18.47
CA GLY A 169 24.63 21.86 18.87
C GLY A 169 23.59 22.55 18.00
N GLY A 170 22.65 21.80 17.42
CA GLY A 170 21.61 22.34 16.54
C GLY A 170 22.12 22.85 15.18
N ALA A 171 23.24 22.34 14.69
CA ALA A 171 23.76 22.69 13.37
C ALA A 171 22.75 22.40 12.24
N SER A 172 22.54 23.37 11.35
CA SER A 172 21.56 23.26 10.26
C SER A 172 21.88 22.17 9.24
N ASP A 173 23.17 21.90 8.98
CA ASP A 173 23.61 20.84 8.06
C ASP A 173 23.48 19.43 8.65
N LYS A 174 23.00 19.31 9.91
CA LYS A 174 22.80 18.04 10.60
C LYS A 174 21.34 17.63 10.74
N GLY A 175 20.41 18.37 10.16
CA GLY A 175 19.03 17.92 10.03
C GLY A 175 18.91 16.63 9.20
N LEU A 176 17.83 15.89 9.41
CA LEU A 176 17.55 14.62 8.75
C LEU A 176 16.33 14.73 7.82
N ILE A 177 16.28 13.82 6.84
CA ILE A 177 15.14 13.67 5.92
C ILE A 177 14.34 12.43 6.33
N MET A 178 13.12 12.65 6.79
CA MET A 178 12.17 11.61 7.14
C MET A 178 11.33 11.24 5.92
N LEU A 179 11.31 9.95 5.61
CA LEU A 179 10.66 9.34 4.46
C LEU A 179 9.71 8.24 4.96
N PRO A 180 8.56 8.59 5.55
CA PRO A 180 7.55 7.63 5.93
C PRO A 180 6.97 6.94 4.69
N CYS A 181 6.86 5.62 4.76
CA CYS A 181 6.26 4.74 3.77
C CYS A 181 4.95 4.10 4.27
N GLU A 182 4.41 4.55 5.40
CA GLU A 182 3.09 4.19 5.89
C GLU A 182 2.00 4.61 4.88
N LEU A 183 0.95 3.79 4.73
CA LEU A 183 -0.19 4.05 3.82
C LEU A 183 -1.18 5.06 4.43
N LEU A 184 -0.66 6.17 4.92
CA LEU A 184 -1.43 7.30 5.42
C LEU A 184 -1.36 8.46 4.44
N GLU A 185 -2.47 9.16 4.28
CA GLU A 185 -2.45 10.48 3.65
C GLU A 185 -1.61 11.43 4.50
N ARG A 186 -0.82 12.29 3.85
CA ARG A 186 0.05 13.26 4.53
C ARG A 186 0.89 12.60 5.64
N ASN A 187 1.50 11.45 5.35
CA ASN A 187 2.27 10.66 6.31
C ASN A 187 3.48 11.42 6.90
N GLY A 188 4.16 12.26 6.10
CA GLY A 188 5.20 13.18 6.56
C GLY A 188 4.68 14.21 7.56
N ASP A 189 3.59 14.90 7.22
CA ASP A 189 2.98 15.89 8.10
C ASP A 189 2.51 15.27 9.42
N SER A 190 1.89 14.08 9.34
CA SER A 190 1.39 13.35 10.50
C SER A 190 2.53 12.98 11.46
N LEU A 191 3.67 12.55 10.91
CA LEU A 191 4.86 12.27 11.71
C LEU A 191 5.43 13.55 12.35
N LYS A 192 5.51 14.65 11.59
CA LYS A 192 5.95 15.96 12.09
C LYS A 192 5.07 16.43 13.25
N GLN A 193 3.76 16.36 13.10
CA GLN A 193 2.79 16.73 14.14
C GLN A 193 2.98 15.90 15.41
N CYS A 194 3.16 14.58 15.28
CA CYS A 194 3.45 13.73 16.43
C CYS A 194 4.76 14.14 17.12
N VAL A 195 5.83 14.38 16.36
CA VAL A 195 7.14 14.78 16.91
C VAL A 195 7.03 16.09 17.68
N LEU A 196 6.43 17.13 17.08
CA LEU A 196 6.24 18.43 17.72
C LEU A 196 5.35 18.33 18.96
N LYS A 197 4.34 17.45 18.94
CA LYS A 197 3.53 17.20 20.12
C LYS A 197 4.34 16.61 21.27
N TYR A 198 5.23 15.65 21.02
CA TYR A 198 6.15 15.16 22.06
C TYR A 198 7.12 16.24 22.53
N CYS A 199 7.59 17.14 21.65
CA CYS A 199 8.41 18.26 22.08
C CYS A 199 7.70 19.13 23.13
N THR A 200 6.43 19.44 22.91
CA THR A 200 5.60 20.17 23.87
C THR A 200 5.36 19.37 25.16
N ASP A 201 4.96 18.10 25.04
CA ASP A 201 4.61 17.29 26.23
C ASP A 201 5.82 16.94 27.11
N TRP A 202 7.04 17.02 26.57
CA TRP A 202 8.30 16.80 27.28
C TRP A 202 9.03 18.10 27.66
N ASP A 203 8.39 19.26 27.47
CA ASP A 203 8.96 20.58 27.73
C ASP A 203 10.34 20.77 27.07
N LEU A 204 10.52 20.27 25.84
CA LEU A 204 11.79 20.39 25.12
C LEU A 204 12.07 21.85 24.71
N PRO A 205 13.35 22.28 24.63
CA PRO A 205 13.69 23.67 24.34
C PRO A 205 13.10 24.16 23.01
N LYS A 206 12.66 25.42 22.98
CA LYS A 206 12.19 26.07 21.74
C LYS A 206 13.21 26.01 20.60
N THR A 207 14.49 26.15 20.93
CA THR A 207 15.58 26.03 19.95
C THR A 207 15.64 24.67 19.27
N PHE A 208 15.25 23.58 19.95
CA PHE A 208 15.12 22.27 19.34
C PHE A 208 13.89 22.18 18.44
N MET A 209 12.74 22.71 18.87
CA MET A 209 11.53 22.75 18.05
C MET A 209 11.76 23.53 16.75
N ASP A 210 12.37 24.71 16.85
CA ASP A 210 12.73 25.54 15.68
C ASP A 210 13.68 24.78 14.72
N TRP A 211 14.63 24.00 15.26
CA TRP A 211 15.53 23.16 14.46
C TRP A 211 14.81 21.98 13.79
N VAL A 212 13.86 21.33 14.47
CA VAL A 212 12.99 20.30 13.88
C VAL A 212 12.18 20.87 12.72
N GLU A 213 11.67 22.09 12.85
CA GLU A 213 10.84 22.69 11.79
C GLU A 213 11.64 23.23 10.60
N ARG A 214 12.82 23.81 10.86
CA ARG A 214 13.64 24.47 9.83
C ARG A 214 14.57 23.52 9.10
N ASP A 215 15.27 22.66 9.84
CA ASP A 215 16.42 21.92 9.31
C ASP A 215 16.10 20.45 9.00
N ASN A 216 14.97 19.94 9.47
CA ASN A 216 14.55 18.55 9.22
C ASN A 216 13.36 18.52 8.24
N LEU A 217 13.42 17.60 7.28
CA LEU A 217 12.40 17.47 6.24
C LEU A 217 11.50 16.26 6.51
N PHE A 218 10.20 16.50 6.69
CA PHE A 218 9.20 15.43 6.79
C PHE A 218 8.46 15.33 5.46
N LEU A 219 8.91 14.42 4.59
CA LEU A 219 8.40 14.36 3.23
C LEU A 219 7.21 13.43 3.14
N ASN A 220 6.11 13.91 2.58
CA ASN A 220 4.98 13.06 2.27
C ASN A 220 5.36 12.15 1.11
N SER A 221 4.84 10.92 1.10
CA SER A 221 5.10 10.02 -0.02
C SER A 221 3.93 9.09 -0.36
N LEU A 222 3.89 8.66 -1.62
CA LEU A 222 3.03 7.58 -2.11
C LEU A 222 3.93 6.43 -2.54
N VAL A 223 3.72 5.27 -1.92
CA VAL A 223 4.37 4.02 -2.29
C VAL A 223 3.40 3.07 -2.98
N ASP A 224 3.88 2.32 -3.96
CA ASP A 224 3.10 1.29 -4.65
C ASP A 224 3.99 0.14 -5.13
N ARG A 225 3.91 -0.98 -4.43
CA ARG A 225 4.48 -2.27 -4.81
C ARG A 225 3.77 -3.37 -4.02
N ILE A 226 3.36 -4.42 -4.70
CA ILE A 226 2.85 -5.63 -4.06
C ILE A 226 4.04 -6.44 -3.55
N VAL A 227 4.10 -6.62 -2.22
CA VAL A 227 5.08 -7.46 -1.54
C VAL A 227 4.33 -8.58 -0.84
N THR A 228 4.41 -9.78 -1.40
CA THR A 228 3.71 -10.98 -0.88
C THR A 228 4.45 -11.61 0.30
N GLY A 229 5.72 -11.27 0.50
CA GLY A 229 6.47 -11.68 1.69
C GLY A 229 7.06 -13.08 1.54
N PHE A 230 6.95 -13.91 2.58
CA PHE A 230 7.62 -15.21 2.60
C PHE A 230 6.78 -16.28 1.85
N PRO A 231 7.31 -16.96 0.81
CA PRO A 231 6.56 -17.94 0.03
C PRO A 231 6.51 -19.29 0.76
N VAL A 232 5.64 -19.41 1.77
CA VAL A 232 5.55 -20.58 2.66
C VAL A 232 5.47 -21.91 1.89
N LYS A 233 4.59 -21.98 0.88
CA LYS A 233 4.33 -23.21 0.11
C LYS A 233 5.52 -23.68 -0.73
N GLU A 234 6.36 -22.75 -1.19
CA GLU A 234 7.44 -23.03 -2.17
C GLU A 234 8.84 -23.00 -1.51
N SER A 235 8.94 -22.46 -0.29
CA SER A 235 10.21 -22.20 0.39
C SER A 235 11.15 -23.41 0.45
N GLY A 236 10.63 -24.62 0.70
CA GLY A 236 11.44 -25.85 0.76
C GLY A 236 12.07 -26.23 -0.58
N GLU A 237 11.34 -26.06 -1.69
CA GLU A 237 11.84 -26.30 -3.04
C GLU A 237 12.88 -25.24 -3.43
N LEU A 238 12.59 -23.98 -3.11
CA LEU A 238 13.51 -22.85 -3.32
C LEU A 238 14.84 -23.07 -2.57
N TYR A 239 14.80 -23.42 -1.29
CA TYR A 239 16.01 -23.70 -0.50
C TYR A 239 16.81 -24.88 -1.06
N SER A 240 16.11 -25.91 -1.54
CA SER A 240 16.76 -27.08 -2.16
C SER A 240 17.46 -26.71 -3.46
N SER A 241 16.85 -25.83 -4.27
CA SER A 241 17.43 -25.30 -5.49
C SER A 241 18.63 -24.38 -5.24
N TRP A 242 18.54 -23.50 -4.24
CA TRP A 242 19.58 -22.53 -3.92
C TRP A 242 20.75 -23.11 -3.11
N GLY A 243 20.52 -24.23 -2.41
CA GLY A 243 21.49 -24.85 -1.52
C GLY A 243 21.66 -24.14 -0.17
N TYR A 244 20.80 -23.17 0.15
CA TYR A 244 20.78 -22.48 1.44
C TYR A 244 19.36 -22.17 1.90
N LYS A 245 19.20 -22.06 3.23
CA LYS A 245 17.97 -21.62 3.88
C LYS A 245 18.04 -20.14 4.21
N ASP A 246 16.98 -19.41 3.89
CA ASP A 246 16.83 -17.99 4.21
C ASP A 246 15.45 -17.71 4.81
N THR A 247 15.39 -17.43 6.11
CA THR A 247 14.12 -17.17 6.83
C THR A 247 13.58 -15.75 6.61
N LEU A 248 14.34 -14.91 5.91
CA LEU A 248 14.00 -13.53 5.55
C LEU A 248 13.63 -13.37 4.07
N LEU A 249 13.58 -14.49 3.32
CA LEU A 249 13.13 -14.52 1.93
C LEU A 249 11.88 -13.68 1.75
N THR A 250 11.97 -12.70 0.87
CA THR A 250 10.89 -11.77 0.55
C THR A 250 10.58 -11.86 -0.93
N THR A 251 9.31 -12.08 -1.28
CA THR A 251 8.82 -12.03 -2.66
C THR A 251 8.07 -10.73 -2.92
N ALA A 252 8.30 -10.13 -4.08
CA ALA A 252 7.61 -8.92 -4.53
C ALA A 252 7.35 -8.96 -6.04
N GLU A 253 6.41 -8.15 -6.52
CA GLU A 253 6.23 -7.96 -7.96
C GLU A 253 7.38 -7.14 -8.57
N PRO A 254 7.65 -7.22 -9.89
CA PRO A 254 8.65 -6.39 -10.56
C PRO A 254 8.30 -4.89 -10.53
N TYR A 255 7.01 -4.56 -10.67
CA TYR A 255 6.53 -3.19 -10.60
C TYR A 255 6.87 -2.55 -9.25
N HIS A 256 7.27 -1.29 -9.27
CA HIS A 256 7.43 -0.46 -8.09
C HIS A 256 7.18 0.99 -8.48
N LEU A 257 6.73 1.80 -7.53
CA LEU A 257 6.62 3.25 -7.66
C LEU A 257 6.82 3.89 -6.28
N TRP A 258 7.67 4.91 -6.23
CA TRP A 258 7.77 5.82 -5.08
C TRP A 258 7.65 7.27 -5.55
N VAL A 259 6.59 7.96 -5.16
CA VAL A 259 6.44 9.40 -5.40
C VAL A 259 6.67 10.12 -4.08
N ILE A 260 7.61 11.05 -4.04
CA ILE A 260 8.01 11.77 -2.83
C ILE A 260 7.74 13.26 -3.05
N GLU A 261 6.97 13.87 -2.15
CA GLU A 261 6.76 15.31 -2.14
C GLU A 261 8.00 16.01 -1.58
N GLY A 262 8.83 16.59 -2.46
CA GLY A 262 10.09 17.20 -2.08
C GLY A 262 10.78 17.86 -3.26
N ASP A 263 11.88 18.55 -2.96
CA ASP A 263 12.73 19.15 -3.99
C ASP A 263 13.35 18.05 -4.88
N PRO A 264 13.22 18.13 -6.22
CA PRO A 264 13.90 17.21 -7.14
C PRO A 264 15.42 17.08 -6.93
N ASP A 265 16.08 18.11 -6.41
CA ASP A 265 17.52 18.07 -6.14
C ASP A 265 17.89 17.07 -5.02
N LEU A 266 16.92 16.59 -4.23
CA LEU A 266 17.14 15.54 -3.24
C LEU A 266 17.57 14.21 -3.86
N ASP A 267 17.32 13.98 -5.16
CA ASP A 267 17.86 12.82 -5.87
C ASP A 267 19.39 12.84 -5.94
N ASN A 268 20.03 13.99 -5.74
CA ASN A 268 21.49 14.05 -5.62
C ASN A 268 22.02 13.36 -4.36
N ARG A 269 21.19 13.31 -3.30
CA ARG A 269 21.52 12.74 -1.99
C ARG A 269 20.97 11.31 -1.83
N LEU A 270 19.75 11.06 -2.33
CA LEU A 270 19.12 9.74 -2.36
C LEU A 270 18.79 9.35 -3.81
N PRO A 271 19.75 8.74 -4.52
CA PRO A 271 19.80 8.69 -5.99
C PRO A 271 18.95 7.60 -6.62
N LEU A 272 17.69 7.50 -6.21
CA LEU A 272 16.83 6.41 -6.65
C LEU A 272 16.39 6.63 -8.09
N GLN A 273 15.94 7.84 -8.43
CA GLN A 273 15.42 8.15 -9.77
C GLN A 273 16.56 8.10 -10.80
N ARG A 274 17.71 8.72 -10.53
CA ARG A 274 18.88 8.66 -11.44
C ARG A 274 19.51 7.28 -11.56
N SER A 275 19.23 6.35 -10.64
CA SER A 275 19.63 4.94 -10.77
C SER A 275 18.65 4.11 -11.61
N GLY A 276 17.69 4.75 -12.26
CA GLY A 276 16.71 4.11 -13.15
C GLY A 276 15.52 3.49 -12.43
N LEU A 277 15.42 3.66 -11.11
CA LEU A 277 14.26 3.18 -10.34
C LEU A 277 13.06 4.09 -10.63
N ASN A 278 11.86 3.53 -10.52
CA ASN A 278 10.62 4.29 -10.69
C ASN A 278 10.30 5.12 -9.44
N VAL A 279 11.17 6.08 -9.17
CA VAL A 279 11.02 7.09 -8.14
C VAL A 279 10.81 8.44 -8.80
N ARG A 280 9.96 9.26 -8.19
CA ARG A 280 9.61 10.59 -8.68
C ARG A 280 9.64 11.58 -7.52
N TRP A 281 10.53 12.56 -7.60
CA TRP A 281 10.51 13.73 -6.74
C TRP A 281 9.59 14.78 -7.33
N VAL A 282 8.57 15.19 -6.57
CA VAL A 282 7.51 16.06 -7.08
C VAL A 282 7.18 17.15 -6.07
N LYS A 283 6.69 18.29 -6.57
CA LYS A 283 6.24 19.38 -5.71
C LYS A 283 4.86 19.16 -5.09
N ASN A 284 4.08 18.23 -5.64
CA ASN A 284 2.70 17.94 -5.20
C ASN A 284 2.35 16.48 -5.48
N LEU A 285 1.89 15.76 -4.44
CA LEU A 285 1.46 14.36 -4.55
C LEU A 285 0.04 14.16 -5.08
N ALA A 286 -0.82 15.17 -4.97
CA ALA A 286 -2.24 15.04 -5.26
C ALA A 286 -2.53 14.44 -6.65
N PRO A 287 -1.79 14.79 -7.73
CA PRO A 287 -1.94 14.15 -9.03
C PRO A 287 -1.79 12.63 -9.02
N TYR A 288 -0.74 12.13 -8.37
CA TYR A 288 -0.40 10.72 -8.33
C TYR A 288 -1.36 9.93 -7.43
N GLN A 289 -1.78 10.54 -6.32
CA GLN A 289 -2.81 10.00 -5.45
C GLN A 289 -4.14 9.86 -6.21
N LEU A 290 -4.57 10.92 -6.91
CA LEU A 290 -5.81 10.91 -7.68
C LEU A 290 -5.78 9.82 -8.76
N ARG A 291 -4.68 9.72 -9.52
CA ARG A 291 -4.49 8.66 -10.52
C ARG A 291 -4.61 7.26 -9.91
N LYS A 292 -3.91 6.96 -8.81
CA LYS A 292 -3.97 5.65 -8.13
C LYS A 292 -5.37 5.36 -7.60
N VAL A 293 -6.03 6.36 -7.01
CA VAL A 293 -7.40 6.25 -6.46
C VAL A 293 -8.42 5.96 -7.57
N ARG A 294 -8.28 6.61 -8.72
CA ARG A 294 -9.25 6.53 -9.83
C ARG A 294 -9.04 5.33 -10.72
N VAL A 295 -7.79 5.02 -11.08
CA VAL A 295 -7.46 3.91 -11.98
C VAL A 295 -7.35 2.61 -11.20
N LEU A 296 -6.27 2.42 -10.43
CA LEU A 296 -6.01 1.15 -9.74
C LEU A 296 -7.12 0.80 -8.73
N ASN A 297 -7.39 1.70 -7.80
CA ASN A 297 -8.38 1.47 -6.76
C ASN A 297 -9.81 1.48 -7.33
N GLY A 298 -10.07 2.26 -8.39
CA GLY A 298 -11.35 2.29 -9.08
C GLY A 298 -11.66 0.97 -9.77
N LEU A 299 -10.69 0.38 -10.48
CA LEU A 299 -10.87 -0.93 -11.14
C LEU A 299 -11.10 -2.06 -10.13
N HIS A 300 -10.39 -2.04 -9.01
CA HIS A 300 -10.67 -2.97 -7.90
C HIS A 300 -12.12 -2.84 -7.40
N THR A 301 -12.60 -1.61 -7.20
CA THR A 301 -13.98 -1.35 -6.75
C THR A 301 -15.02 -1.77 -7.80
N LEU A 302 -14.71 -1.57 -9.08
CA LEU A 302 -15.57 -1.98 -10.20
C LEU A 302 -15.68 -3.50 -10.28
N MET A 303 -14.54 -4.19 -10.20
CA MET A 303 -14.41 -5.62 -10.44
C MET A 303 -14.87 -6.49 -9.27
N ALA A 304 -14.54 -6.13 -8.03
CA ALA A 304 -14.64 -7.08 -6.91
C ALA A 304 -16.09 -7.55 -6.61
N PRO A 305 -17.10 -6.67 -6.49
CA PRO A 305 -18.48 -7.11 -6.28
C PRO A 305 -18.99 -7.97 -7.44
N LEU A 306 -18.73 -7.56 -8.68
CA LEU A 306 -19.11 -8.29 -9.88
C LEU A 306 -18.45 -9.68 -9.92
N GLY A 307 -17.12 -9.76 -9.76
CA GLY A 307 -16.40 -11.03 -9.80
C GLY A 307 -16.91 -12.02 -8.75
N ILE A 308 -17.23 -11.57 -7.54
CA ILE A 308 -17.85 -12.41 -6.50
C ILE A 308 -19.22 -12.94 -6.93
N LEU A 309 -20.05 -12.11 -7.59
CA LEU A 309 -21.34 -12.55 -8.12
C LEU A 309 -21.19 -13.62 -9.22
N PHE A 310 -20.03 -13.66 -9.89
CA PHE A 310 -19.65 -14.67 -10.89
C PHE A 310 -18.85 -15.87 -10.32
N ASP A 311 -18.80 -16.02 -8.99
CA ASP A 311 -18.05 -17.04 -8.24
C ASP A 311 -16.52 -16.95 -8.36
N MET A 312 -15.99 -15.84 -8.85
CA MET A 312 -14.56 -15.58 -8.85
C MET A 312 -14.09 -15.27 -7.43
N GLU A 313 -12.91 -15.75 -7.10
CA GLU A 313 -12.25 -15.63 -5.80
C GLU A 313 -11.09 -14.64 -5.84
N GLU A 314 -10.33 -14.63 -6.94
CA GLU A 314 -9.12 -13.82 -7.08
C GLU A 314 -9.23 -12.82 -8.24
N VAL A 315 -8.55 -11.67 -8.08
CA VAL A 315 -8.40 -10.64 -9.13
C VAL A 315 -7.99 -11.25 -10.46
N LYS A 316 -7.01 -12.15 -10.47
CA LYS A 316 -6.51 -12.78 -11.69
C LYS A 316 -7.62 -13.48 -12.48
N GLN A 317 -8.55 -14.15 -11.80
CA GLN A 317 -9.65 -14.86 -12.47
C GLN A 317 -10.56 -13.91 -13.24
N ALA A 318 -10.79 -12.70 -12.71
CA ALA A 318 -11.53 -11.66 -13.41
C ALA A 318 -10.74 -11.09 -14.60
N ILE A 319 -9.41 -10.92 -14.48
CA ILE A 319 -8.58 -10.45 -15.61
C ILE A 319 -8.49 -11.49 -16.73
N ASP A 320 -8.43 -12.78 -16.39
CA ASP A 320 -8.39 -13.86 -17.36
C ASP A 320 -9.74 -14.10 -18.05
N HIS A 321 -10.84 -13.57 -17.50
CA HIS A 321 -12.18 -13.72 -18.06
C HIS A 321 -12.42 -12.69 -19.18
N PRO A 322 -12.73 -13.10 -20.42
CA PRO A 322 -12.81 -12.20 -21.58
C PRO A 322 -13.75 -11.00 -21.38
N ASP A 323 -14.95 -11.23 -20.86
CA ASP A 323 -15.94 -10.14 -20.70
C ASP A 323 -15.54 -9.14 -19.60
N PHE A 324 -14.98 -9.61 -18.48
CA PHE A 324 -14.44 -8.74 -17.44
C PHE A 324 -13.22 -7.97 -17.95
N HIS A 325 -12.33 -8.63 -18.69
CA HIS A 325 -11.18 -7.97 -19.30
C HIS A 325 -11.62 -6.84 -20.23
N HIS A 326 -12.64 -7.09 -21.06
CA HIS A 326 -13.22 -6.08 -21.93
C HIS A 326 -13.84 -4.92 -21.14
N LEU A 327 -14.68 -5.22 -20.15
CA LEU A 327 -15.30 -4.23 -19.24
C LEU A 327 -14.25 -3.33 -18.58
N LEU A 328 -13.17 -3.91 -18.05
CA LEU A 328 -12.11 -3.17 -17.37
C LEU A 328 -11.28 -2.33 -18.34
N CYS A 329 -10.92 -2.88 -19.50
CA CYS A 329 -10.23 -2.13 -20.55
C CYS A 329 -11.07 -0.94 -21.05
N GLN A 330 -12.38 -1.13 -21.22
CA GLN A 330 -13.30 -0.07 -21.61
C GLN A 330 -13.41 0.99 -20.51
N ALA A 331 -13.61 0.59 -19.26
CA ALA A 331 -13.63 1.49 -18.11
C ALA A 331 -12.35 2.35 -18.03
N ILE A 332 -11.18 1.75 -18.25
CA ILE A 332 -9.90 2.48 -18.27
C ILE A 332 -9.90 3.52 -19.39
N LYS A 333 -10.06 3.07 -20.65
CA LYS A 333 -9.78 3.86 -21.84
C LYS A 333 -10.85 4.91 -22.13
N GLU A 334 -12.11 4.57 -21.90
CA GLU A 334 -13.25 5.40 -22.32
C GLU A 334 -13.84 6.21 -21.17
N GLU A 335 -13.74 5.75 -19.92
CA GLU A 335 -14.50 6.33 -18.80
C GLU A 335 -13.61 7.01 -17.76
N ILE A 336 -12.60 6.30 -17.25
CA ILE A 336 -11.74 6.77 -16.16
C ILE A 336 -10.68 7.75 -16.67
N ILE A 337 -9.85 7.34 -17.63
CA ILE A 337 -8.72 8.16 -18.09
C ILE A 337 -9.19 9.51 -18.65
N PRO A 338 -10.24 9.58 -19.50
CA PRO A 338 -10.71 10.87 -20.02
C PRO A 338 -11.24 11.82 -18.94
N SER A 339 -11.64 11.31 -17.77
CA SER A 339 -12.12 12.13 -16.64
C SER A 339 -11.00 12.76 -15.81
N LEU A 340 -9.73 12.42 -16.07
CA LEU A 340 -8.60 12.87 -15.27
C LEU A 340 -7.84 14.03 -15.93
N PRO A 341 -7.40 15.04 -15.16
CA PRO A 341 -6.73 16.22 -15.69
C PRO A 341 -5.22 15.98 -15.94
N PHE A 342 -4.85 14.85 -16.55
CA PHE A 342 -3.44 14.47 -16.81
C PHE A 342 -3.21 14.08 -18.27
N SER A 343 -1.93 13.89 -18.64
CA SER A 343 -1.57 13.35 -19.94
C SER A 343 -2.25 12.00 -20.15
N GLN A 344 -3.01 11.85 -21.24
CA GLN A 344 -3.72 10.60 -21.52
C GLN A 344 -2.75 9.45 -21.77
N ASP A 345 -1.62 9.70 -22.44
CA ASP A 345 -0.62 8.67 -22.72
C ASP A 345 -0.01 8.10 -21.43
N GLU A 346 0.36 8.96 -20.47
CA GLU A 346 0.90 8.52 -19.17
C GLU A 346 -0.14 7.71 -18.38
N LEU A 347 -1.41 8.11 -18.45
CA LEU A 347 -2.50 7.41 -17.79
C LEU A 347 -2.82 6.07 -18.44
N LEU A 348 -2.72 5.96 -19.76
CA LEU A 348 -2.91 4.72 -20.50
C LEU A 348 -1.80 3.72 -20.16
N GLU A 349 -0.55 4.16 -20.17
CA GLU A 349 0.59 3.34 -19.71
C GLU A 349 0.40 2.88 -18.26
N TYR A 350 -0.08 3.76 -17.39
CA TYR A 350 -0.40 3.39 -16.01
C TYR A 350 -1.55 2.36 -15.95
N GLY A 351 -2.62 2.54 -16.72
CA GLY A 351 -3.74 1.60 -16.80
C GLY A 351 -3.32 0.21 -17.31
N GLU A 352 -2.48 0.16 -18.35
CA GLU A 352 -1.88 -1.08 -18.84
C GLU A 352 -1.01 -1.76 -17.78
N SER A 353 -0.19 -0.98 -17.07
CA SER A 353 0.60 -1.52 -15.95
C SER A 353 -0.29 -2.09 -14.84
N VAL A 354 -1.44 -1.48 -14.55
CA VAL A 354 -2.39 -2.00 -13.55
C VAL A 354 -2.98 -3.33 -14.02
N MET A 355 -3.42 -3.44 -15.27
CA MET A 355 -3.96 -4.69 -15.82
C MET A 355 -2.92 -5.82 -15.80
N GLU A 356 -1.66 -5.53 -16.15
CA GLU A 356 -0.58 -6.50 -16.06
C GLU A 356 -0.33 -6.98 -14.62
N ARG A 357 -0.35 -6.05 -13.65
CA ARG A 357 -0.17 -6.39 -12.23
C ARG A 357 -1.31 -7.25 -11.70
N PHE A 358 -2.55 -6.97 -12.13
CA PHE A 358 -3.72 -7.77 -11.79
C PHE A 358 -3.66 -9.19 -12.39
N ALA A 359 -2.96 -9.37 -13.51
CA ALA A 359 -2.74 -10.68 -14.13
C ALA A 359 -1.60 -11.51 -13.48
N ASN A 360 -0.89 -10.97 -12.48
CA ASN A 360 0.30 -11.60 -11.92
C ASN A 360 -0.05 -12.97 -11.25
N PRO A 361 0.46 -14.10 -11.76
CA PRO A 361 0.11 -15.43 -11.26
C PRO A 361 0.67 -15.75 -9.87
N TYR A 362 1.60 -14.94 -9.37
CA TYR A 362 2.25 -15.14 -8.07
C TYR A 362 1.60 -14.33 -6.93
N VAL A 363 0.51 -13.62 -7.24
CA VAL A 363 -0.18 -12.71 -6.33
C VAL A 363 -1.62 -13.18 -6.13
N HIS A 364 -1.93 -13.63 -4.91
CA HIS A 364 -3.27 -14.04 -4.52
C HIS A 364 -4.03 -12.85 -3.93
N HIS A 365 -4.70 -12.08 -4.79
CA HIS A 365 -5.54 -10.97 -4.37
C HIS A 365 -7.01 -11.39 -4.31
N LEU A 366 -7.51 -11.65 -3.09
CA LEU A 366 -8.88 -12.07 -2.88
C LEU A 366 -9.86 -10.92 -3.14
N LEU A 367 -10.87 -11.17 -3.97
CA LEU A 367 -11.95 -10.21 -4.22
C LEU A 367 -12.72 -9.89 -2.93
N SER A 368 -12.82 -10.84 -2.00
CA SER A 368 -13.47 -10.64 -0.69
C SER A 368 -12.79 -9.58 0.18
N ASP A 369 -11.46 -9.50 0.12
CA ASP A 369 -10.70 -8.50 0.88
C ASP A 369 -10.82 -7.12 0.22
N ILE A 370 -10.91 -7.11 -1.10
CA ILE A 370 -11.14 -5.90 -1.89
C ILE A 370 -12.57 -5.38 -1.69
N SER A 371 -13.57 -6.26 -1.52
CA SER A 371 -14.98 -5.90 -1.37
C SER A 371 -15.37 -5.39 0.02
N LEU A 372 -14.44 -5.39 0.99
CA LEU A 372 -14.70 -4.81 2.32
C LEU A 372 -15.05 -3.32 2.18
N ASN A 373 -16.15 -2.87 2.79
CA ASN A 373 -16.59 -1.46 2.76
C ASN A 373 -16.81 -0.91 1.33
N SER A 374 -17.35 -1.73 0.43
CA SER A 374 -17.47 -1.40 -1.00
C SER A 374 -18.25 -0.12 -1.29
N MET A 375 -19.25 0.22 -0.48
CA MET A 375 -20.06 1.44 -0.70
C MET A 375 -19.22 2.72 -0.53
N SER A 376 -18.47 2.82 0.57
CA SER A 376 -17.57 3.95 0.81
C SER A 376 -16.48 4.04 -0.27
N LYS A 377 -15.95 2.88 -0.71
CA LYS A 377 -14.97 2.80 -1.80
C LYS A 377 -15.55 3.28 -3.12
N PHE A 378 -16.79 2.92 -3.47
CA PHE A 378 -17.45 3.39 -4.70
C PHE A 378 -17.64 4.91 -4.69
N LYS A 379 -18.16 5.46 -3.58
CA LYS A 379 -18.34 6.90 -3.39
C LYS A 379 -17.05 7.68 -3.62
N VAL A 380 -15.92 7.21 -3.10
CA VAL A 380 -14.65 7.92 -3.22
C VAL A 380 -13.99 7.69 -4.58
N ARG A 381 -14.01 6.46 -5.11
CA ARG A 381 -13.16 6.03 -6.23
C ARG A 381 -13.83 6.13 -7.60
N LEU A 382 -15.13 5.84 -7.71
CA LEU A 382 -15.83 5.74 -9.00
C LEU A 382 -16.92 6.79 -9.19
N LEU A 383 -17.65 7.18 -8.14
CA LEU A 383 -18.75 8.14 -8.26
C LEU A 383 -18.32 9.48 -8.90
N PRO A 384 -17.19 10.12 -8.52
CA PRO A 384 -16.77 11.36 -9.18
C PRO A 384 -16.39 11.18 -10.66
N THR A 385 -15.92 9.99 -11.06
CA THR A 385 -15.71 9.68 -12.49
C THR A 385 -17.05 9.54 -13.20
N LEU A 386 -18.04 8.90 -12.58
CA LEU A 386 -19.40 8.80 -13.11
C LEU A 386 -20.01 10.19 -13.34
N GLU A 387 -19.91 11.07 -12.36
CA GLU A 387 -20.44 12.43 -12.41
C GLU A 387 -19.71 13.28 -13.43
N GLY A 388 -18.37 13.30 -13.40
CA GLY A 388 -17.58 14.05 -14.38
C GLY A 388 -17.81 13.58 -15.81
N TYR A 389 -17.94 12.27 -16.04
CA TYR A 389 -18.28 11.72 -17.35
C TYR A 389 -19.68 12.17 -17.80
N HIS A 390 -20.66 12.18 -16.90
CA HIS A 390 -22.01 12.63 -17.19
C HIS A 390 -22.09 14.12 -17.51
N GLU A 391 -21.42 14.94 -16.72
CA GLU A 391 -21.35 16.40 -16.92
C GLU A 391 -20.69 16.74 -18.25
N TRP A 392 -19.64 16.02 -18.65
CA TRP A 392 -18.91 16.28 -19.88
C TRP A 392 -19.62 15.77 -21.15
N ASN A 393 -20.21 14.56 -21.09
CA ASN A 393 -20.74 13.87 -22.28
C ASN A 393 -22.26 13.86 -22.37
N GLY A 394 -22.98 14.24 -21.31
CA GLY A 394 -24.44 14.13 -21.21
C GLY A 394 -24.95 12.68 -21.20
N ARG A 395 -24.06 11.69 -21.01
CA ARG A 395 -24.32 10.25 -21.03
C ARG A 395 -23.75 9.61 -19.77
N LEU A 396 -24.21 8.42 -19.43
CA LEU A 396 -23.64 7.66 -18.31
C LEU A 396 -22.50 6.75 -18.81
N PRO A 397 -21.42 6.58 -18.03
CA PRO A 397 -20.36 5.63 -18.36
C PRO A 397 -20.88 4.20 -18.21
N ALA A 398 -20.86 3.42 -19.28
CA ALA A 398 -21.53 2.13 -19.34
C ALA A 398 -20.93 1.12 -18.34
N SER A 399 -19.61 1.00 -18.31
CA SER A 399 -18.88 0.04 -17.49
C SER A 399 -19.03 0.36 -16.01
N ILE A 400 -18.83 1.62 -15.60
CA ILE A 400 -19.04 2.05 -14.21
C ILE A 400 -20.50 1.91 -13.79
N THR A 401 -21.47 2.22 -14.66
CA THR A 401 -22.91 2.08 -14.34
C THR A 401 -23.30 0.61 -14.16
N ARG A 402 -22.79 -0.29 -15.01
CA ARG A 402 -22.93 -1.75 -14.86
C ARG A 402 -22.31 -2.24 -13.55
N GLY A 403 -21.10 -1.77 -13.24
CA GLY A 403 -20.42 -2.00 -11.97
C GLY A 403 -21.21 -1.55 -10.76
N PHE A 404 -21.85 -0.39 -10.85
CA PHE A 404 -22.70 0.14 -9.79
C PHE A 404 -23.93 -0.74 -9.59
N ALA A 405 -24.63 -1.14 -10.66
CA ALA A 405 -25.73 -2.09 -10.55
C ALA A 405 -25.28 -3.43 -9.92
N GLY A 406 -24.11 -3.94 -10.33
CA GLY A 406 -23.47 -5.12 -9.74
C GLY A 406 -23.17 -4.98 -8.25
N LEU A 407 -22.68 -3.80 -7.83
CA LEU A 407 -22.50 -3.46 -6.43
C LEU A 407 -23.84 -3.51 -5.67
N LEU A 408 -24.90 -2.91 -6.21
CA LEU A 408 -26.21 -2.92 -5.56
C LEU A 408 -26.77 -4.35 -5.45
N ARG A 409 -26.60 -5.17 -6.48
CA ARG A 409 -26.94 -6.60 -6.48
C ARG A 409 -26.11 -7.40 -5.48
N PHE A 410 -24.83 -7.05 -5.29
CA PHE A 410 -23.93 -7.68 -4.33
C PHE A 410 -24.45 -7.53 -2.89
N TYR A 411 -25.08 -6.39 -2.55
CA TYR A 411 -25.70 -6.17 -1.23
C TYR A 411 -27.07 -6.86 -1.03
N LYS A 412 -27.58 -7.62 -2.01
CA LYS A 412 -28.74 -8.47 -1.80
C LYS A 412 -28.35 -9.67 -0.93
N GLY A 413 -28.83 -9.70 0.30
CA GLY A 413 -28.48 -10.74 1.25
C GLY A 413 -29.48 -10.90 2.39
N GLU A 414 -29.16 -11.83 3.29
CA GLU A 414 -29.93 -12.16 4.47
C GLU A 414 -28.99 -12.34 5.67
N VAL A 415 -29.47 -12.04 6.88
CA VAL A 415 -28.67 -12.27 8.10
C VAL A 415 -28.74 -13.75 8.48
N VAL A 416 -27.59 -14.42 8.49
CA VAL A 416 -27.44 -15.82 8.90
C VAL A 416 -26.35 -15.88 9.95
N ASN A 417 -26.68 -16.39 11.14
CA ASN A 417 -25.74 -16.52 12.27
C ASN A 417 -24.98 -15.21 12.59
N GLY A 418 -25.67 -14.06 12.53
CA GLY A 418 -25.07 -12.75 12.82
C GLY A 418 -24.18 -12.17 11.71
N GLN A 419 -24.11 -12.82 10.54
CA GLN A 419 -23.39 -12.32 9.37
C GLN A 419 -24.38 -11.98 8.24
N TYR A 420 -24.11 -10.91 7.50
CA TYR A 420 -24.90 -10.58 6.31
C TYR A 420 -24.36 -11.37 5.11
N ILE A 421 -25.17 -12.29 4.60
CA ILE A 421 -24.77 -13.27 3.59
C ILE A 421 -25.50 -12.99 2.28
N GLY A 422 -24.73 -12.76 1.22
CA GLY A 422 -25.24 -12.70 -0.15
C GLY A 422 -25.13 -14.05 -0.87
N LYS A 423 -25.76 -14.13 -2.04
CA LYS A 423 -25.68 -15.28 -2.95
C LYS A 423 -25.31 -14.82 -4.36
N SER A 424 -24.30 -15.48 -4.93
CA SER A 424 -23.85 -15.28 -6.30
C SER A 424 -24.92 -15.70 -7.31
N PHE A 425 -24.69 -15.48 -8.60
CA PHE A 425 -25.64 -15.90 -9.64
C PHE A 425 -25.85 -17.42 -9.69
N LYS A 426 -24.84 -18.22 -9.28
CA LYS A 426 -24.96 -19.68 -9.18
C LYS A 426 -25.31 -20.16 -7.76
N GLY A 427 -25.60 -19.25 -6.84
CA GLY A 427 -26.03 -19.56 -5.48
C GLY A 427 -24.92 -19.81 -4.46
N LYS A 428 -23.64 -19.61 -4.81
CA LYS A 428 -22.53 -19.65 -3.84
C LYS A 428 -22.72 -18.52 -2.82
N LYS A 429 -22.60 -18.86 -1.54
CA LYS A 429 -22.71 -17.89 -0.45
C LYS A 429 -21.42 -17.09 -0.32
N TYR A 430 -21.54 -15.80 -0.04
CA TYR A 430 -20.43 -14.92 0.32
C TYR A 430 -20.82 -13.99 1.47
N ILE A 431 -19.83 -13.54 2.24
CA ILE A 431 -20.04 -12.61 3.36
C ILE A 431 -19.92 -11.18 2.84
N ILE A 432 -20.93 -10.35 3.13
CA ILE A 432 -20.89 -8.91 2.89
C ILE A 432 -20.39 -8.25 4.16
N LYS A 433 -19.31 -7.48 4.07
CA LYS A 433 -18.69 -6.77 5.19
C LYS A 433 -18.64 -5.28 4.86
N ASP A 434 -19.41 -4.51 5.60
CA ASP A 434 -19.45 -3.05 5.55
C ASP A 434 -19.87 -2.51 6.92
N ASP A 435 -19.89 -1.19 7.07
CA ASP A 435 -20.36 -0.52 8.27
C ASP A 435 -21.84 -0.88 8.55
N LEU A 436 -22.17 -1.08 9.82
CA LEU A 436 -23.49 -1.58 10.24
C LEU A 436 -24.67 -0.75 9.68
N PRO A 437 -24.65 0.59 9.68
CA PRO A 437 -25.73 1.38 9.10
C PRO A 437 -25.95 1.12 7.60
N VAL A 438 -24.87 0.84 6.85
CA VAL A 438 -24.95 0.47 5.43
C VAL A 438 -25.67 -0.86 5.29
N ILE A 439 -25.25 -1.87 6.07
CA ILE A 439 -25.85 -3.21 6.04
C ILE A 439 -27.34 -3.17 6.40
N GLU A 440 -27.71 -2.47 7.47
CA GLU A 440 -29.10 -2.34 7.92
C GLU A 440 -29.98 -1.66 6.87
N PHE A 441 -29.45 -0.61 6.22
CA PHE A 441 -30.15 0.08 5.13
C PHE A 441 -30.42 -0.87 3.96
N PHE A 442 -29.40 -1.57 3.47
CA PHE A 442 -29.55 -2.50 2.34
C PHE A 442 -30.46 -3.67 2.68
N GLN A 443 -30.35 -4.25 3.88
CA GLN A 443 -31.22 -5.31 4.36
C GLN A 443 -32.69 -4.87 4.34
N LYS A 444 -32.98 -3.64 4.81
CA LYS A 444 -34.34 -3.09 4.79
C LYS A 444 -34.87 -2.93 3.37
N GLN A 445 -34.10 -2.30 2.47
CA GLN A 445 -34.53 -2.05 1.10
C GLN A 445 -34.77 -3.35 0.34
N TRP A 446 -33.82 -4.29 0.39
CA TRP A 446 -33.96 -5.60 -0.26
C TRP A 446 -35.13 -6.41 0.32
N SER A 447 -35.36 -6.35 1.63
CA SER A 447 -36.51 -7.02 2.26
C SER A 447 -37.87 -6.46 1.80
N LEU A 448 -37.98 -5.15 1.59
CA LEU A 448 -39.19 -4.55 1.01
C LEU A 448 -39.40 -5.03 -0.44
N HIS A 449 -38.33 -5.06 -1.23
CA HIS A 449 -38.39 -5.52 -2.61
C HIS A 449 -38.74 -7.01 -2.72
N ASP A 450 -38.10 -7.88 -1.93
CA ASP A 450 -38.34 -9.33 -1.95
C ASP A 450 -39.77 -9.69 -1.46
N ARG A 451 -40.36 -8.87 -0.58
CA ARG A 451 -41.78 -8.94 -0.19
C ARG A 451 -42.74 -8.31 -1.20
N LYS A 452 -42.23 -7.77 -2.31
CA LYS A 452 -42.97 -7.08 -3.37
C LYS A 452 -43.71 -5.82 -2.88
N GLU A 453 -43.23 -5.20 -1.81
CA GLU A 453 -43.77 -3.94 -1.26
C GLU A 453 -43.27 -2.71 -2.06
N ILE A 454 -42.09 -2.84 -2.69
CA ILE A 454 -41.51 -1.83 -3.58
C ILE A 454 -41.00 -2.49 -4.87
N SER A 455 -41.03 -1.75 -5.97
CA SER A 455 -40.41 -2.16 -7.24
C SER A 455 -38.89 -2.01 -7.20
N ALA A 456 -38.18 -2.63 -8.15
CA ALA A 456 -36.73 -2.46 -8.32
C ALA A 456 -36.37 -0.97 -8.52
N LYS A 457 -37.19 -0.23 -9.27
CA LYS A 457 -37.03 1.22 -9.45
C LYS A 457 -37.07 1.97 -8.12
N GLN A 458 -38.07 1.70 -7.27
CA GLN A 458 -38.20 2.35 -5.96
C GLN A 458 -37.06 1.99 -5.01
N LEU A 459 -36.57 0.75 -5.08
CA LEU A 459 -35.35 0.32 -4.36
C LEU A 459 -34.14 1.17 -4.79
N ILE A 460 -33.90 1.31 -6.09
CA ILE A 460 -32.82 2.13 -6.64
C ILE A 460 -32.97 3.60 -6.22
N GLU A 461 -34.14 4.19 -6.40
CA GLU A 461 -34.40 5.60 -6.04
C GLU A 461 -34.15 5.85 -4.55
N ALA A 462 -34.54 4.93 -3.67
CA ALA A 462 -34.26 5.02 -2.24
C ALA A 462 -32.76 4.94 -1.92
N ILE A 463 -32.02 4.05 -2.60
CA ILE A 463 -30.56 3.94 -2.45
C ILE A 463 -29.87 5.23 -2.92
N LEU A 464 -30.25 5.77 -4.07
CA LEU A 464 -29.67 7.00 -4.64
C LEU A 464 -30.00 8.24 -3.80
N HIS A 465 -31.15 8.28 -3.14
CA HIS A 465 -31.57 9.38 -2.29
C HIS A 465 -30.83 9.42 -0.93
N ASN A 466 -30.22 8.30 -0.50
CA ASN A 466 -29.60 8.20 0.81
C ASN A 466 -28.36 9.11 0.93
N GLN A 467 -28.55 10.28 1.55
CA GLN A 467 -27.49 11.27 1.73
C GLN A 467 -26.45 10.86 2.77
N GLU A 468 -26.73 9.92 3.67
CA GLU A 468 -25.71 9.38 4.57
C GLU A 468 -24.69 8.55 3.77
N LEU A 469 -25.17 7.77 2.80
CA LEU A 469 -24.29 7.04 1.87
C LEU A 469 -23.53 8.02 0.98
N TRP A 470 -24.21 8.93 0.29
CA TRP A 470 -23.63 9.66 -0.84
C TRP A 470 -23.18 11.10 -0.52
N GLY A 471 -23.66 11.68 0.58
CA GLY A 471 -23.51 13.11 0.89
C GLY A 471 -24.40 14.03 0.05
N LYS A 472 -25.18 13.47 -0.88
CA LYS A 472 -26.10 14.17 -1.79
C LYS A 472 -27.13 13.20 -2.38
N ASP A 473 -28.18 13.72 -3.00
CA ASP A 473 -29.16 12.91 -3.73
C ASP A 473 -28.68 12.63 -5.16
N LEU A 474 -28.38 11.36 -5.46
CA LEU A 474 -27.92 10.92 -6.79
C LEU A 474 -29.05 10.76 -7.81
N ASN A 475 -30.33 10.85 -7.40
CA ASN A 475 -31.45 10.87 -8.35
C ASN A 475 -31.44 12.12 -9.24
N THR A 476 -30.66 13.14 -8.85
CA THR A 476 -30.42 14.35 -9.65
C THR A 476 -29.61 14.08 -10.92
N ILE A 477 -28.88 12.96 -11.00
CA ILE A 477 -28.12 12.56 -12.18
C ILE A 477 -29.09 11.98 -13.22
N LYS A 478 -29.26 12.69 -14.34
CA LYS A 478 -30.28 12.38 -15.34
C LYS A 478 -30.07 10.99 -15.94
N GLY A 479 -31.09 10.13 -15.81
CA GLY A 479 -31.10 8.78 -16.37
C GLY A 479 -30.47 7.71 -15.48
N LEU A 480 -29.75 8.08 -14.40
CA LEU A 480 -29.01 7.11 -13.57
C LEU A 480 -29.94 6.08 -12.93
N ALA A 481 -31.01 6.52 -12.28
CA ALA A 481 -31.97 5.62 -11.65
C ALA A 481 -32.58 4.62 -12.65
N LYS A 482 -32.86 5.08 -13.88
CA LYS A 482 -33.43 4.25 -14.94
C LYS A 482 -32.44 3.17 -15.40
N GLU A 483 -31.20 3.55 -15.74
CA GLU A 483 -30.18 2.61 -16.20
C GLU A 483 -29.79 1.60 -15.12
N LEU A 484 -29.65 2.05 -13.86
CA LEU A 484 -29.39 1.13 -12.74
C LEU A 484 -30.53 0.15 -12.50
N THR A 485 -31.78 0.60 -12.64
CA THR A 485 -32.95 -0.29 -12.52
C THR A 485 -32.90 -1.37 -13.60
N HIS A 486 -32.66 -0.98 -14.85
CA HIS A 486 -32.59 -1.91 -15.98
C HIS A 486 -31.51 -2.99 -15.76
N HIS A 487 -30.28 -2.59 -15.44
CA HIS A 487 -29.21 -3.55 -15.16
C HIS A 487 -29.49 -4.41 -13.92
N LEU A 488 -30.10 -3.85 -12.87
CA LEU A 488 -30.43 -4.60 -11.67
C LEU A 488 -31.48 -5.68 -11.95
N GLU A 489 -32.52 -5.35 -12.72
CA GLU A 489 -33.56 -6.30 -13.12
C GLU A 489 -32.96 -7.47 -13.93
N GLU A 490 -32.10 -7.18 -14.92
CA GLU A 490 -31.36 -8.22 -15.66
C GLU A 490 -30.59 -9.17 -14.73
N MET A 491 -29.89 -8.61 -13.74
CA MET A 491 -29.12 -9.38 -12.75
C MET A 491 -29.99 -10.16 -11.75
N ILE A 492 -31.23 -9.74 -11.51
CA ILE A 492 -32.18 -10.47 -10.66
C ILE A 492 -32.83 -11.62 -11.44
N GLU A 493 -33.16 -11.40 -12.71
CA GLU A 493 -33.82 -12.37 -13.59
C GLU A 493 -32.88 -13.49 -14.07
N GLY A 494 -31.59 -13.41 -13.73
CA GLY A 494 -30.60 -14.45 -14.01
C GLY A 494 -29.88 -14.29 -15.34
N ALA A 495 -29.95 -13.10 -15.97
CA ALA A 495 -29.08 -12.78 -17.09
C ALA A 495 -27.64 -12.66 -16.56
N SER A 496 -26.86 -13.73 -16.74
CA SER A 496 -25.47 -13.83 -16.31
C SER A 496 -24.49 -13.30 -17.35
N SER A 497 -24.90 -12.41 -18.26
CA SER A 497 -23.98 -11.74 -19.18
C SER A 497 -23.44 -10.47 -18.53
N ILE A 498 -22.15 -10.23 -18.66
CA ILE A 498 -21.47 -9.03 -18.11
C ILE A 498 -21.75 -7.84 -19.00
#